data_AF-A0A8J6T1U5-F1
#
_entry.id   AF-A0A8J6T1U5-F1
#
_cell.length_a   1.000
_cell.length_b   1.000
_cell.length_c   1.000
_cell.angle_alpha   90.00
_cell.angle_beta   90.00
_cell.angle_gamma   90.00
#
_symmetry.space_group_name_H-M   'P 1'
#
loop_
_entity.id
_entity.type
_entity.pdbx_description
1 polymer ?
#
loop_
_entity_poly.entity_id
_entity_poly.type
_entity_poly.pdbx_seq_one_letter_code
_entity_poly.pdbx_strand_id
1 'polypeptide(L)'
;SPGGHLIAPEGIERVGDVSNVVFTNGVIVRDNGDVFIYYASSDTRCHVATTTVDRLIDYVLHTPADPLRSFACVAQRNALISRNLELLELPEYEFFKN
;
A
#
# COMPACT_ATOMS: atom_id res chain seq x y z
N SER A 1 -0.25 8.18 -11.36
CA SER A 1 0.43 7.84 -10.10
C SER A 1 -0.59 7.34 -9.10
N PRO A 2 -0.23 6.35 -8.26
CA PRO A 2 -1.13 5.78 -7.25
C PRO A 2 -1.56 6.88 -6.25
N GLY A 3 -2.81 6.87 -5.81
CA GLY A 3 -3.30 7.78 -4.78
C GLY A 3 -2.88 7.37 -3.37
N GLY A 4 -2.61 8.36 -2.50
CA GLY A 4 -2.24 8.11 -1.10
C GLY A 4 -0.75 7.80 -0.86
N HIS A 5 -0.44 7.15 0.26
CA HIS A 5 0.92 6.80 0.66
C HIS A 5 1.23 5.31 0.41
N LEU A 6 2.49 5.00 0.11
CA LEU A 6 2.97 3.61 0.14
C LEU A 6 3.29 3.17 1.57
N ILE A 7 4.01 4.00 2.33
CA ILE A 7 4.38 3.77 3.73
C ILE A 7 3.95 4.98 4.56
N ALA A 8 3.31 4.74 5.70
CA ALA A 8 3.01 5.73 6.72
C ALA A 8 3.38 5.16 8.10
N PRO A 9 3.63 6.00 9.13
CA PRO A 9 4.05 5.51 10.44
C PRO A 9 3.00 4.58 11.05
N GLU A 10 3.40 3.38 11.49
CA GLU A 10 2.55 2.41 12.17
C GLU A 10 3.06 2.07 13.58
N GLY A 11 2.13 1.92 14.54
CA GLY A 11 2.48 1.50 15.90
C GLY A 11 3.60 2.33 16.54
N ILE A 12 4.70 1.66 16.90
CA ILE A 12 5.87 2.29 17.55
C ILE A 12 6.58 3.32 16.66
N GLU A 13 6.42 3.24 15.34
CA GLU A 13 7.04 4.16 14.39
C GLU A 13 6.54 5.60 14.55
N ARG A 14 5.37 5.77 15.18
CA ARG A 14 4.75 7.08 15.42
C ARG A 14 5.49 7.92 16.47
N VAL A 15 6.34 7.31 17.29
CA VAL A 15 6.98 7.97 18.45
C VAL A 15 8.50 7.97 18.30
N GLY A 16 9.08 9.15 18.47
CA GLY A 16 10.51 9.41 18.44
C GLY A 16 10.81 10.91 18.47
N ASP A 17 12.07 11.25 18.24
CA ASP A 17 12.58 12.64 18.29
C ASP A 17 11.76 13.58 17.40
N VAL A 18 11.37 13.12 16.20
CA VAL A 18 10.45 13.83 15.29
C VAL A 18 9.25 12.93 14.99
N SER A 19 8.28 12.90 15.91
CA SER A 19 7.15 11.99 15.86
C SER A 19 6.29 12.10 14.59
N ASN A 20 5.60 11.01 14.23
CA ASN A 20 4.70 10.90 13.07
C ASN A 20 5.39 11.09 11.70
N VAL A 21 6.66 10.70 11.61
CA VAL A 21 7.45 10.73 10.36
C VAL A 21 7.88 9.32 9.97
N VAL A 22 7.79 9.02 8.68
CA VAL A 22 8.60 7.97 8.03
C VAL A 22 9.32 8.60 6.84
N PHE A 23 10.57 8.19 6.62
CA PHE A 23 11.38 8.74 5.52
C PHE A 23 12.33 7.68 4.97
N THR A 24 12.53 7.64 3.65
CA THR A 24 13.46 6.69 3.01
C THR A 24 14.46 7.44 2.12
N ASN A 25 15.70 7.00 2.18
CA ASN A 25 16.81 7.47 1.35
C ASN A 25 17.64 6.32 0.76
N GLY A 26 17.16 5.07 0.87
CA GLY A 26 17.91 3.89 0.45
C GLY A 26 17.00 2.73 0.06
N VAL A 27 17.21 2.21 -1.14
CA VAL A 27 16.55 1.01 -1.66
C VAL A 27 17.62 0.10 -2.27
N ILE A 28 17.53 -1.19 -1.98
CA ILE A 28 18.34 -2.22 -2.64
C ILE A 28 17.42 -3.10 -3.47
N VAL A 29 17.75 -3.27 -4.75
CA VAL A 29 17.12 -4.24 -5.65
C VAL A 29 18.12 -5.37 -5.90
N ARG A 30 17.71 -6.61 -5.68
CA ARG A 30 18.50 -7.80 -5.96
C ARG A 30 18.20 -8.33 -7.37
N ASP A 31 19.12 -9.12 -7.92
CA ASP A 31 18.99 -9.71 -9.26
C ASP A 31 17.77 -10.64 -9.41
N ASN A 32 17.31 -11.24 -8.30
CA ASN A 32 16.10 -12.07 -8.27
C ASN A 32 14.79 -11.24 -8.22
N GLY A 33 14.87 -9.92 -8.25
CA GLY A 33 13.71 -9.02 -8.19
C GLY A 33 13.26 -8.65 -6.77
N ASP A 34 13.93 -9.14 -5.72
CA ASP A 34 13.65 -8.70 -4.34
C ASP A 34 14.03 -7.23 -4.16
N VAL A 35 13.20 -6.50 -3.43
CA VAL A 35 13.42 -5.09 -3.10
C VAL A 35 13.37 -4.91 -1.59
N PHE A 36 14.41 -4.27 -1.05
CA PHE A 36 14.53 -3.87 0.36
C PHE A 36 14.49 -2.35 0.45
N ILE A 37 13.43 -1.80 1.04
CA ILE A 37 13.25 -0.37 1.26
C ILE A 37 13.67 -0.07 2.70
N TYR A 38 14.78 0.64 2.88
CA TYR A 38 15.24 1.08 4.19
C TYR A 38 14.62 2.44 4.51
N TYR A 39 13.81 2.50 5.56
CA TYR A 39 13.13 3.72 5.96
C TYR A 39 13.31 3.98 7.46
N ALA A 40 13.50 5.23 7.84
CA ALA A 40 13.55 5.65 9.21
C ALA A 40 12.14 5.97 9.73
N SER A 41 11.89 5.72 11.02
CA SER A 41 10.70 6.18 11.73
C SER A 41 11.07 7.23 12.78
N SER A 42 10.33 8.32 12.79
CA SER A 42 10.40 9.42 13.75
C SER A 42 11.83 9.93 14.05
N ASP A 43 12.68 9.97 13.02
CA ASP A 43 14.12 10.34 13.08
C ASP A 43 14.94 9.59 14.15
N THR A 44 14.48 8.40 14.56
CA THR A 44 15.06 7.69 15.71
C THR A 44 15.57 6.29 15.36
N ARG A 45 14.89 5.57 14.47
CA ARG A 45 15.16 4.14 14.18
C ARG A 45 15.06 3.88 12.69
N CYS A 46 15.84 2.91 12.18
CA CYS A 46 15.77 2.44 10.80
C CYS A 46 15.10 1.06 10.74
N HIS A 47 14.20 0.89 9.77
CA HIS A 47 13.41 -0.30 9.48
C HIS A 47 13.65 -0.76 8.04
N VAL A 48 13.16 -1.96 7.72
CA VAL A 48 13.17 -2.50 6.36
C VAL A 48 11.80 -3.03 5.97
N ALA A 49 11.26 -2.54 4.86
CA ALA A 49 10.12 -3.15 4.19
C ALA A 49 10.62 -4.00 3.02
N THR A 50 10.07 -5.21 2.87
CA THR A 50 10.46 -6.16 1.80
C THR A 50 9.33 -6.32 0.80
N THR A 51 9.66 -6.30 -0.49
CA THR A 51 8.72 -6.46 -1.59
C THR A 51 9.46 -6.98 -2.83
N THR A 52 8.82 -7.01 -3.99
CA THR A 52 9.44 -7.32 -5.28
C THR A 52 9.22 -6.19 -6.27
N VAL A 53 10.06 -6.13 -7.31
CA VAL A 53 9.90 -5.17 -8.41
C VAL A 53 8.50 -5.28 -9.02
N ASP A 54 8.05 -6.50 -9.31
CA ASP A 54 6.73 -6.73 -9.92
C ASP A 54 5.59 -6.21 -9.04
N ARG A 55 5.66 -6.40 -7.71
CA ARG A 55 4.66 -5.89 -6.78
C ARG A 55 4.66 -4.36 -6.69
N LEU A 56 5.83 -3.72 -6.77
CA LEU A 56 5.92 -2.25 -6.79
C LEU A 56 5.36 -1.68 -8.10
N ILE A 57 5.64 -2.32 -9.23
CA ILE A 57 5.07 -1.94 -10.53
C ILE A 57 3.55 -2.11 -10.51
N ASP A 58 3.05 -3.25 -10.01
CA ASP A 58 1.62 -3.52 -9.86
C ASP A 58 0.93 -2.44 -8.99
N TYR A 59 1.53 -2.09 -7.85
CA TYR A 59 1.05 -0.99 -7.00
C TYR A 59 0.96 0.33 -7.76
N VAL A 60 2.00 0.71 -8.53
CA VAL A 60 2.04 1.99 -9.26
C VAL A 60 1.01 2.03 -10.40
N LEU A 61 0.80 0.91 -11.08
CA LEU A 61 -0.06 0.84 -12.27
C LEU A 61 -1.54 0.61 -11.94
N HIS A 62 -1.83 -0.16 -10.89
CA HIS A 62 -3.19 -0.64 -10.62
C HIS A 62 -3.82 -0.05 -9.36
N THR A 63 -3.06 0.60 -8.48
CA THR A 63 -3.69 1.43 -7.44
C THR A 63 -4.35 2.63 -8.10
N PRO A 64 -5.65 2.87 -7.87
CA PRO A 64 -6.35 3.99 -8.48
C PRO A 64 -5.68 5.33 -8.15
N ALA A 65 -5.66 6.23 -9.13
CA ALA A 65 -5.24 7.60 -8.89
C ALA A 65 -6.21 8.30 -7.93
N ASP A 66 -5.69 9.27 -7.15
CA ASP A 66 -6.49 10.07 -6.23
C ASP A 66 -7.48 10.94 -7.03
N PRO A 67 -8.81 10.79 -6.83
CA PRO A 67 -9.81 11.58 -7.53
C PRO A 67 -10.02 12.98 -6.90
N LEU A 68 -9.24 13.34 -5.87
CA LEU A 68 -9.10 14.67 -5.25
C LEU A 68 -10.33 15.24 -4.56
N ARG A 69 -11.45 14.49 -4.53
CA ARG A 69 -12.72 14.90 -3.93
C ARG A 69 -13.39 13.72 -3.25
N SER A 70 -13.87 13.92 -2.02
CA SER A 70 -14.48 12.87 -1.21
C SER A 70 -15.62 12.12 -1.92
N PHE A 71 -16.54 12.83 -2.58
CA PHE A 71 -17.61 12.22 -3.38
C PHE A 71 -17.07 11.27 -4.47
N ALA A 72 -16.00 11.68 -5.15
CA ALA A 72 -15.38 10.88 -6.20
C ALA A 72 -14.60 9.68 -5.62
N CYS A 73 -13.97 9.83 -4.44
CA CYS A 73 -13.37 8.70 -3.71
C CYS A 73 -14.42 7.64 -3.35
N VAL A 74 -15.61 8.07 -2.88
CA VAL A 74 -16.72 7.17 -2.55
C VAL A 74 -17.22 6.44 -3.80
N ALA A 75 -17.42 7.15 -4.90
CA ALA A 75 -17.83 6.53 -6.16
C ALA A 75 -16.79 5.49 -6.65
N GLN A 76 -15.50 5.83 -6.61
CA GLN A 76 -14.41 4.92 -6.98
C GLN A 76 -14.37 3.67 -6.08
N ARG A 77 -14.56 3.83 -4.76
CA ARG A 77 -14.61 2.71 -3.80
C ARG A 77 -15.83 1.81 -4.03
N ASN A 78 -17.00 2.40 -4.28
CA ASN A 78 -18.23 1.66 -4.54
C ASN A 78 -18.11 0.80 -5.81
N ALA A 79 -17.47 1.30 -6.86
CA ALA A 79 -17.23 0.51 -8.08
C ALA A 79 -16.40 -0.76 -7.81
N LEU A 80 -15.37 -0.67 -6.97
CA LEU A 80 -14.58 -1.84 -6.56
C LEU A 80 -15.42 -2.81 -5.70
N ILE A 81 -16.24 -2.30 -4.78
CA ILE A 81 -17.15 -3.12 -3.96
C ILE A 81 -18.13 -3.89 -4.85
N SER A 82 -18.76 -3.23 -5.82
CA SER A 82 -19.70 -3.87 -6.75
C SER A 82 -19.04 -5.03 -7.49
N ARG A 83 -17.84 -4.82 -8.05
CA ARG A 83 -17.10 -5.88 -8.74
C ARG A 83 -16.74 -7.04 -7.82
N ASN A 84 -16.38 -6.77 -6.57
CA ASN A 84 -16.07 -7.82 -5.60
C ASN A 84 -17.32 -8.62 -5.21
N LEU A 85 -18.47 -7.97 -5.05
CA LEU A 85 -19.74 -8.67 -4.77
C LEU A 85 -20.13 -9.58 -5.93
N GLU A 86 -19.97 -9.13 -7.18
CA GLU A 86 -20.19 -9.97 -8.37
C GLU A 86 -19.28 -11.21 -8.37
N LEU A 87 -18.00 -11.06 -7.98
CA LEU A 87 -17.08 -12.20 -7.85
C LEU A 87 -17.52 -13.17 -6.76
N LEU A 88 -18.01 -12.69 -5.61
CA LEU A 88 -18.45 -13.56 -4.52
C LEU A 88 -19.68 -14.41 -4.88
N GLU A 89 -20.46 -14.03 -5.89
CA GLU A 89 -21.56 -14.85 -6.41
C GLU A 89 -21.11 -16.00 -7.31
N LEU A 90 -19.82 -16.07 -7.67
CA LEU A 90 -19.31 -17.17 -8.49
C LEU A 90 -19.13 -18.45 -7.66
N PRO A 91 -19.43 -19.63 -8.22
CA PRO A 91 -19.36 -20.91 -7.49
C PRO A 91 -18.00 -21.21 -6.87
N GLU A 92 -16.90 -20.76 -7.49
CA GLU A 92 -15.55 -20.96 -6.98
C GLU A 92 -15.26 -20.25 -5.64
N TYR A 93 -16.07 -19.25 -5.26
CA TYR A 93 -15.89 -18.46 -4.03
C TYR A 93 -16.93 -18.74 -2.94
N GLU A 94 -17.80 -19.74 -3.12
CA GLU A 94 -18.83 -20.12 -2.13
C GLU A 94 -18.26 -20.44 -0.75
N PHE A 95 -16.99 -20.86 -0.65
CA PHE A 95 -16.35 -21.14 0.64
C PHE A 95 -16.17 -19.91 1.54
N PHE A 96 -16.24 -18.68 1.00
CA PHE A 96 -16.20 -17.44 1.79
C PHE A 96 -17.55 -17.05 2.41
N LYS A 97 -18.64 -17.72 2.02
CA LYS A 97 -20.00 -17.42 2.49
C LYS A 97 -20.42 -18.21 3.74
N ASN A 98 -19.61 -19.18 4.17
CA ASN A 98 -19.81 -20.00 5.39
C ASN A 98 -18.96 -19.48 6.56
#